data_AF-A0A6M3KET1-F1
#
_entry.id   AF-A0A6M3KET1-F1
#
_cell.length_a   1.000
_cell.length_b   1.000
_cell.length_c   1.000
_cell.angle_alpha   90.00
_cell.angle_beta   90.00
_cell.angle_gamma   90.00
#
_symmetry.space_group_name_H-M   'P 1'
#
loop_
_entity.id
_entity.type
_entity.pdbx_description
1 polymer ?
#
loop_
_entity_poly.entity_id
_entity_poly.type
_entity_poly.pdbx_seq_one_letter_code
_entity_poly.pdbx_strand_id
1 'polypeptide(L)'
;MDVNQTYSYQDFSNQSMVSVEKEGLDGTIIRGTNFSQNTPFAEVFPAGMTGVQFEKCNLDNCIVPEGNTVFENCSHRSIALMNDREWWTVDGNGDPVEPVRKTLFIAYGLSIDPDDIPAELADMSPVIACEEGA
;
A
#
# COMPACT_ATOMS: atom_id res chain seq x y z
N MET A 1 14.11 -21.72 9.83
CA MET A 1 13.56 -20.43 10.26
C MET A 1 12.10 -20.69 10.59
N ASP A 2 11.64 -20.31 11.77
CA ASP A 2 10.31 -20.68 12.24
C ASP A 2 9.29 -19.59 11.90
N VAL A 3 8.04 -20.01 11.65
CA VAL A 3 6.94 -19.08 11.40
C VAL A 3 6.54 -18.41 12.71
N ASN A 4 6.60 -17.09 12.73
CA ASN A 4 6.22 -16.26 13.86
C ASN A 4 4.70 -16.25 14.02
N GLN A 5 4.19 -17.08 14.93
CA GLN A 5 2.75 -17.24 15.12
C GLN A 5 2.06 -15.99 15.66
N THR A 6 2.80 -15.13 16.37
CA THR A 6 2.26 -13.87 16.91
C THR A 6 1.91 -12.88 15.81
N TYR A 7 2.76 -12.79 14.78
CA TYR A 7 2.65 -11.78 13.74
C TYR A 7 2.17 -12.33 12.39
N SER A 8 2.02 -13.65 12.24
CA SER A 8 1.49 -14.28 11.02
C SER A 8 -0.03 -14.34 11.03
N TYR A 9 -0.63 -14.22 9.85
CA TYR A 9 -2.08 -14.29 9.63
C TYR A 9 -2.89 -13.26 10.41
N GLN A 10 -2.29 -12.08 10.65
CA GLN A 10 -2.92 -10.97 11.36
C GLN A 10 -3.27 -9.83 10.40
N ASP A 11 -4.03 -8.86 10.91
CA ASP A 11 -4.28 -7.58 10.25
C ASP A 11 -3.71 -6.43 11.09
N PHE A 12 -2.63 -5.85 10.60
CA PHE A 12 -1.96 -4.66 11.11
C PHE A 12 -2.07 -3.49 10.13
N SER A 13 -3.07 -3.49 9.23
CA SER A 13 -3.28 -2.37 8.33
C SER A 13 -3.45 -1.06 9.10
N ASN A 14 -2.76 0.00 8.63
CA ASN A 14 -2.72 1.32 9.26
C ASN A 14 -2.20 1.34 10.71
N GLN A 15 -1.55 0.27 11.15
CA GLN A 15 -0.91 0.21 12.47
C GLN A 15 0.60 0.36 12.30
N SER A 16 1.22 1.07 13.25
CA SER A 16 2.67 1.13 13.38
C SER A 16 3.14 0.05 14.35
N MET A 17 4.25 -0.60 14.02
CA MET A 17 4.92 -1.58 14.85
C MET A 17 6.30 -1.11 15.32
N VAL A 18 6.64 0.16 15.13
CA VAL A 18 7.98 0.70 15.43
C VAL A 18 8.41 0.49 16.89
N SER A 19 7.45 0.35 17.81
CA SER A 19 7.69 0.10 19.24
C SER A 19 7.74 -1.37 19.62
N VAL A 20 7.62 -2.30 18.67
CA VAL A 20 7.77 -3.74 18.93
C VAL A 20 9.24 -4.05 19.13
N GLU A 21 9.56 -4.86 20.15
CA GLU A 21 10.91 -5.36 20.38
C GLU A 21 11.37 -6.22 19.19
N LYS A 22 12.42 -5.78 18.51
CA LYS A 22 12.88 -6.39 17.25
C LYS A 22 13.36 -7.83 17.44
N GLU A 23 13.86 -8.19 18.62
CA GLU A 23 14.30 -9.54 18.97
C GLU A 23 13.18 -10.57 18.86
N GLY A 24 11.91 -10.13 18.99
CA GLY A 24 10.73 -10.98 18.78
C GLY A 24 10.37 -11.21 17.31
N LEU A 25 11.03 -10.52 16.38
CA LEU A 25 10.80 -10.57 14.93
C LEU A 25 12.03 -11.11 14.20
N ASP A 26 13.24 -10.70 14.62
CA ASP A 26 14.51 -11.00 13.97
C ASP A 26 14.67 -12.49 13.65
N GLY A 27 15.05 -12.79 12.41
CA GLY A 27 15.27 -14.16 11.97
C GLY A 27 14.04 -15.07 11.98
N THR A 28 12.83 -14.53 11.79
CA THR A 28 11.59 -15.31 11.70
C THR A 28 10.88 -15.17 10.34
N ILE A 29 9.95 -16.07 10.06
CA ILE A 29 9.06 -15.96 8.90
C ILE A 29 7.73 -15.35 9.36
N ILE A 30 7.30 -14.27 8.70
CA ILE A 30 5.96 -13.70 8.85
C ILE A 30 5.16 -14.02 7.60
N ARG A 31 4.02 -14.68 7.78
CA ARG A 31 3.22 -15.15 6.65
C ARG A 31 1.78 -14.66 6.68
N GLY A 32 1.26 -14.26 5.52
CA GLY A 32 -0.17 -14.05 5.32
C GLY A 32 -0.73 -12.85 6.10
N THR A 33 0.12 -11.88 6.44
CA THR A 33 -0.25 -10.75 7.29
C THR A 33 -0.45 -9.51 6.46
N ASN A 34 -1.46 -8.72 6.83
CA ASN A 34 -1.69 -7.42 6.24
C ASN A 34 -0.99 -6.33 7.04
N PHE A 35 -0.05 -5.61 6.42
CA PHE A 35 0.65 -4.45 7.02
C PHE A 35 0.38 -3.16 6.25
N SER A 36 -0.50 -3.16 5.25
CA SER A 36 -0.66 -2.04 4.32
C SER A 36 -0.96 -0.71 5.00
N GLN A 37 -0.42 0.38 4.47
CA GLN A 37 -0.61 1.73 5.01
C GLN A 37 -1.34 2.64 4.02
N ASN A 38 -2.02 3.68 4.53
CA ASN A 38 -2.71 4.66 3.69
C ASN A 38 -1.76 5.62 2.96
N THR A 39 -0.57 5.87 3.52
CA THR A 39 0.42 6.81 2.97
C THR A 39 1.65 6.06 2.49
N PRO A 40 2.17 6.32 1.29
CA PRO A 40 3.36 5.64 0.77
C PRO A 40 4.59 5.94 1.64
N PHE A 41 5.56 5.03 1.59
CA PHE A 41 6.84 5.14 2.31
C PHE A 41 6.70 5.20 3.84
N ALA A 42 5.71 4.53 4.40
CA ALA A 42 5.49 4.49 5.84
C ALA A 42 6.53 3.62 6.56
N GLU A 43 7.13 4.19 7.61
CA GLU A 43 7.97 3.46 8.56
C GLU A 43 7.09 2.69 9.56
N VAL A 44 6.83 1.42 9.26
CA VAL A 44 5.96 0.56 10.07
C VAL A 44 6.75 -0.32 11.02
N PHE A 45 7.90 -0.83 10.58
CA PHE A 45 8.64 -1.86 11.30
C PHE A 45 9.67 -1.26 12.27
N PRO A 46 10.05 -1.99 13.34
CA PRO A 46 11.15 -1.58 14.21
C PRO A 46 12.43 -1.30 13.45
N ALA A 47 13.12 -0.22 13.81
CA ALA A 47 14.41 0.11 13.24
C ALA A 47 15.44 -1.00 13.56
N GLY A 48 16.24 -1.38 12.55
CA GLY A 48 17.29 -2.40 12.71
C GLY A 48 16.78 -3.84 12.85
N MET A 49 15.48 -4.08 12.63
CA MET A 49 14.94 -5.43 12.43
C MET A 49 15.61 -6.08 11.22
N THR A 50 16.05 -7.34 11.34
CA THR A 50 16.82 -8.02 10.29
C THR A 50 16.54 -9.51 10.22
N GLY A 51 16.77 -10.10 9.05
CA GLY A 51 16.58 -11.54 8.82
C GLY A 51 15.12 -11.98 8.78
N VAL A 52 14.15 -11.07 8.82
CA VAL A 52 12.73 -11.40 8.67
C VAL A 52 12.44 -11.76 7.23
N GLN A 53 11.65 -12.82 7.05
CA GLN A 53 11.17 -13.28 5.77
C GLN A 53 9.66 -13.07 5.68
N PHE A 54 9.22 -12.19 4.78
CA PHE A 54 7.81 -11.92 4.54
C PHE A 54 7.28 -12.78 3.39
N GLU A 55 6.25 -13.57 3.65
CA GLU A 55 5.62 -14.45 2.65
C GLU A 55 4.12 -14.22 2.56
N LYS A 56 3.58 -14.01 1.36
CA LYS A 56 2.14 -13.76 1.14
C LYS A 56 1.58 -12.62 2.00
N CYS A 57 2.41 -11.65 2.34
CA CYS A 57 2.02 -10.48 3.12
C CYS A 57 1.59 -9.35 2.19
N ASN A 58 0.70 -8.49 2.68
CA ASN A 58 0.45 -7.20 2.04
C ASN A 58 1.30 -6.13 2.73
N LEU A 59 2.33 -5.65 2.04
CA LEU A 59 3.28 -4.64 2.51
C LEU A 59 3.14 -3.35 1.69
N ASP A 60 2.02 -3.14 1.00
CA ASP A 60 1.81 -1.92 0.23
C ASP A 60 1.98 -0.70 1.14
N ASN A 61 2.72 0.28 0.65
CA ASN A 61 3.10 1.51 1.32
C ASN A 61 4.06 1.39 2.51
N CYS A 62 4.59 0.20 2.83
CA CYS A 62 5.57 0.04 3.89
C CYS A 62 7.01 0.17 3.39
N ILE A 63 7.87 0.84 4.16
CA ILE A 63 9.32 0.67 4.06
C ILE A 63 9.70 -0.59 4.83
N VAL A 64 10.30 -1.55 4.12
CA VAL A 64 10.89 -2.75 4.74
C VAL A 64 12.37 -2.44 5.03
N PRO A 65 12.82 -2.50 6.31
CA PRO A 65 14.21 -2.22 6.64
C PRO A 65 15.20 -3.15 5.92
N GLU A 66 16.42 -2.65 5.67
CA GLU A 66 17.47 -3.44 5.04
C GLU A 66 17.80 -4.73 5.82
N GLY A 67 18.22 -5.77 5.10
CA GLY A 67 18.54 -7.07 5.68
C GLY A 67 17.33 -7.99 5.93
N ASN A 68 16.13 -7.56 5.53
CA ASN A 68 14.93 -8.42 5.49
C ASN A 68 14.62 -8.85 4.05
N THR A 69 13.84 -9.92 3.89
CA THR A 69 13.47 -10.49 2.59
C THR A 69 11.97 -10.41 2.37
N VAL A 70 11.56 -9.84 1.24
CA VAL A 70 10.18 -9.84 0.76
C VAL A 70 10.09 -10.82 -0.40
N PHE A 71 9.28 -11.87 -0.26
CA PHE A 71 9.09 -12.85 -1.33
C PHE A 71 8.15 -12.33 -2.43
N GLU A 72 8.29 -12.87 -3.65
CA GLU A 72 7.52 -12.46 -4.85
C GLU A 72 5.99 -12.59 -4.70
N ASN A 73 5.52 -13.36 -3.73
CA ASN A 73 4.10 -13.55 -3.46
C ASN A 73 3.52 -12.53 -2.47
N CYS A 74 4.32 -11.56 -2.03
CA CYS A 74 3.87 -10.39 -1.29
C CYS A 74 3.47 -9.26 -2.25
N SER A 75 2.55 -8.39 -1.83
CA SER A 75 2.46 -7.04 -2.43
C SER A 75 3.39 -6.11 -1.68
N HIS A 76 4.15 -5.29 -2.39
CA HIS A 76 5.06 -4.30 -1.81
C HIS A 76 5.22 -3.12 -2.78
N ARG A 77 4.15 -2.36 -2.95
CA ARG A 77 4.09 -1.21 -3.86
C ARG A 77 3.92 0.08 -3.07
N SER A 78 4.49 1.17 -3.56
CA SER A 78 4.07 2.51 -3.10
C SER A 78 2.89 2.95 -3.95
N ILE A 79 1.75 3.19 -3.31
CA ILE A 79 0.50 3.60 -3.92
C ILE A 79 -0.11 4.81 -3.21
N ALA A 80 -0.73 5.70 -3.97
CA ALA A 80 -1.45 6.85 -3.45
C ALA A 80 -2.71 7.13 -4.26
N LEU A 81 -3.70 7.74 -3.61
CA LEU A 81 -4.94 8.20 -4.25
C LEU A 81 -4.68 9.53 -4.95
N MET A 82 -4.95 9.59 -6.26
CA MET A 82 -4.74 10.79 -7.07
C MET A 82 -6.04 11.59 -7.27
N ASN A 83 -5.94 12.76 -7.90
CA ASN A 83 -7.07 13.68 -8.11
C ASN A 83 -8.16 13.13 -9.04
N ASP A 84 -7.84 12.11 -9.84
CA ASP A 84 -8.80 11.33 -10.63
C ASP A 84 -9.60 10.31 -9.77
N ARG A 85 -9.35 10.27 -8.45
CA ARG A 85 -9.94 9.36 -7.46
C ARG A 85 -9.56 7.90 -7.65
N GLU A 86 -8.46 7.65 -8.35
CA GLU A 86 -7.94 6.32 -8.57
C GLU A 86 -6.65 6.10 -7.78
N TRP A 87 -6.36 4.84 -7.47
CA TRP A 87 -5.11 4.46 -6.83
C TRP A 87 -4.04 4.31 -7.90
N TRP A 88 -2.94 5.04 -7.74
CA TRP A 88 -1.77 4.99 -8.61
C TRP A 88 -0.58 4.46 -7.84
N THR A 89 0.26 3.70 -8.52
CA THR A 89 1.63 3.48 -8.05
C THR A 89 2.41 4.79 -8.15
N VAL A 90 3.30 5.03 -7.20
CA VAL A 90 4.11 6.25 -7.14
C VAL A 90 5.60 5.93 -7.10
N ASP A 91 6.40 6.82 -7.67
CA ASP A 91 7.86 6.76 -7.59
C ASP A 91 8.39 7.23 -6.23
N GLY A 92 9.71 7.23 -6.03
CA GLY A 92 10.34 7.66 -4.77
C GLY A 92 10.12 9.13 -4.39
N ASN A 93 9.62 9.97 -5.29
CA ASN A 93 9.24 11.36 -5.03
C ASN A 93 7.75 11.51 -4.71
N GLY A 94 6.96 10.43 -4.87
CA GLY A 94 5.51 10.44 -4.70
C GLY A 94 4.76 10.78 -5.99
N ASP A 95 5.46 10.87 -7.13
CA ASP A 95 4.84 11.18 -8.42
C ASP A 95 4.15 9.94 -9.00
N PRO A 96 2.94 10.07 -9.58
CA PRO A 96 2.22 8.95 -10.19
C PRO A 96 2.98 8.33 -11.36
N VAL A 97 2.98 6.99 -11.43
CA VAL A 97 3.66 6.22 -12.48
C VAL A 97 2.66 5.46 -13.35
N GLU A 98 1.81 4.65 -12.73
CA GLU A 98 0.74 3.92 -13.42
C GLU A 98 -0.43 3.59 -12.47
N PRO A 99 -1.67 3.47 -12.98
CA PRO A 99 -2.81 3.13 -12.15
C PRO A 99 -2.70 1.68 -11.65
N VAL A 100 -3.03 1.45 -10.37
CA VAL A 100 -3.04 0.11 -9.75
C VAL A 100 -3.96 -0.85 -10.51
N ARG A 101 -5.03 -0.32 -11.13
CA ARG A 101 -6.00 -1.05 -11.94
C ARG A 101 -5.78 -0.85 -13.45
N LYS A 102 -4.52 -0.82 -13.91
CA LYS A 102 -4.15 -0.59 -15.33
C LYS A 102 -4.96 -1.35 -16.37
N THR A 103 -5.20 -2.65 -16.17
CA THR A 103 -6.01 -3.45 -17.10
C THR A 103 -7.45 -2.93 -17.22
N LEU A 104 -8.01 -2.42 -16.12
CA LEU A 104 -9.36 -1.85 -16.09
C LEU A 104 -9.42 -0.52 -16.85
N PHE A 105 -8.39 0.32 -16.67
CA PHE A 105 -8.24 1.58 -17.40
C PHE A 105 -8.20 1.33 -18.91
N ILE A 106 -7.35 0.41 -19.35
CA ILE A 106 -7.24 0.02 -20.76
C ILE A 106 -8.58 -0.52 -21.28
N ALA A 107 -9.26 -1.38 -20.50
CA ALA A 107 -10.53 -1.97 -20.90
C ALA A 107 -11.66 -0.93 -21.06
N TYR A 108 -11.63 0.16 -20.29
CA TYR A 108 -12.60 1.25 -20.38
C TYR A 108 -12.15 2.44 -21.24
N GLY A 109 -10.96 2.38 -21.84
CA GLY A 109 -10.41 3.50 -22.61
C GLY A 109 -10.07 4.73 -21.76
N LEU A 110 -9.77 4.53 -20.47
CA LEU A 110 -9.30 5.58 -19.56
C LEU A 110 -7.79 5.78 -19.76
N SER A 111 -7.30 7.00 -19.53
CA SER A 111 -5.89 7.31 -19.68
C SER A 111 -5.03 6.67 -18.58
N ILE A 112 -3.93 6.04 -18.99
CA ILE A 112 -2.89 5.51 -18.09
C ILE A 112 -1.69 6.45 -17.98
N ASP A 113 -1.74 7.61 -18.64
CA ASP A 113 -0.69 8.62 -18.60
C ASP A 113 -0.85 9.48 -17.33
N PRO A 114 0.15 9.55 -16.44
CA PRO A 114 0.11 10.42 -15.28
C PRO A 114 -0.16 11.89 -15.59
N ASP A 115 0.24 12.39 -16.76
CA ASP A 115 0.03 13.80 -17.16
C ASP A 115 -1.46 14.12 -17.41
N ASP A 116 -2.29 13.10 -17.62
CA ASP A 116 -3.74 13.24 -17.79
C ASP A 116 -4.49 13.29 -16.45
N ILE A 117 -3.80 13.12 -15.31
CA ILE A 117 -4.39 13.29 -13.98
C ILE A 117 -4.72 14.77 -13.78
N PRO A 118 -5.98 15.13 -13.47
CA PRO A 118 -6.36 16.53 -13.26
C PRO A 118 -5.53 17.20 -12.15
N ALA A 119 -5.04 18.42 -12.41
CA ALA A 119 -4.31 19.19 -11.40
C ALA A 119 -5.17 19.57 -10.18
N GLU A 120 -6.49 19.64 -10.36
CA GLU A 120 -7.46 19.87 -9.31
C GLU A 120 -8.43 18.70 -9.23
N LEU A 121 -8.87 18.36 -8.02
CA LEU A 121 -9.99 17.45 -7.83
C LEU A 121 -11.18 18.02 -8.61
N ALA A 122 -11.71 17.25 -9.57
CA ALA A 122 -12.95 17.63 -10.22
C ALA A 122 -13.99 17.93 -9.13
N ASP A 123 -14.53 19.16 -9.14
CA ASP A 123 -15.59 19.60 -8.24
C ASP A 123 -16.80 18.71 -8.47
N MET A 124 -16.87 17.64 -7.69
CA MET A 124 -18.07 16.85 -7.54
C MET A 124 -18.83 17.42 -6.36
N SER A 125 -19.35 18.64 -6.55
CA SER A 125 -20.59 19.02 -5.91
C SER A 125 -21.52 17.82 -6.02
N PRO A 126 -22.06 17.29 -4.89
CA PRO A 126 -22.99 16.18 -4.96
C PRO A 126 -24.06 16.58 -5.96
N VAL A 127 -24.33 15.71 -6.94
CA VAL A 127 -25.57 15.81 -7.72
C VAL A 127 -26.67 15.56 -6.70
N ILE A 128 -27.08 16.62 -6.01
CA ILE A 128 -28.38 16.69 -5.36
C ILE A 128 -29.32 16.54 -6.54
N ALA A 129 -29.83 15.32 -6.72
CA ALA A 129 -30.99 15.10 -7.55
C ALA A 129 -32.14 15.89 -6.91
N CYS A 130 -32.21 17.18 -7.23
CA CYS A 130 -33.47 17.89 -7.20
C CYS A 130 -34.30 17.29 -8.34
N GLU A 131 -35.08 16.27 -8.02
CA GLU A 131 -36.42 16.23 -8.58
C GLU A 131 -37.36 16.72 -7.48
N GLU A 132 -37.60 18.02 -7.52
CA GLU A 132 -38.87 18.59 -7.08
C GLU A 132 -39.98 18.04 -8.01
N GLY A 133 -41.11 17.64 -7.42
CA GLY A 133 -42.36 17.34 -8.13
C GLY A 133 -42.86 15.92 -7.86
N ALA A 134 -43.96 15.67 -7.16
CA ALA A 134 -45.08 16.54 -6.76
C ALA A 134 -45.74 16.00 -5.48
#